data_AF-A0A0C9YX64-F1
#
_entry.id   AF-A0A0C9YX64-F1
#
_cell.length_a   1.000
_cell.length_b   1.000
_cell.length_c   1.000
_cell.angle_alpha   90.00
_cell.angle_beta   90.00
_cell.angle_gamma   90.00
#
_symmetry.space_group_name_H-M   'P 1'
#
loop_
_entity.id
_entity.type
_entity.pdbx_description
1 polymer ?
#
loop_
_entity_poly.entity_id
_entity_poly.type
_entity_poly.pdbx_seq_one_letter_code
_entity_poly.pdbx_strand_id
1 'polypeptide(L)'
;MVHRPLHVRYAYARVVLILVQFAGLPPYKKYHQCGWAALNNVCGVLVPGESFSVHLGEAHGVFGNDKLEFKCQWVECGLQMNKESVGRHVTETHLSYRYPCTYCGEVFSRKNTLNRHVRKKHPTIPRSEAVTHGICREPVPTNIGVGEILQASNP
;
A
#
# COMPACT_ATOMS: atom_id res chain seq x y z
N MET A 1 -21.38 -11.62 -66.82
CA MET A 1 -19.91 -11.69 -66.71
C MET A 1 -19.52 -11.32 -65.31
N VAL A 2 -18.62 -12.12 -64.75
CA VAL A 2 -18.15 -12.17 -63.35
C VAL A 2 -17.42 -10.87 -63.00
N HIS A 3 -17.56 -10.35 -61.77
CA HIS A 3 -16.45 -9.94 -60.90
C HIS A 3 -16.99 -9.59 -59.49
N ARG A 4 -16.58 -10.41 -58.52
CA ARG A 4 -16.70 -10.20 -57.07
C ARG A 4 -15.75 -9.07 -56.65
N PRO A 5 -16.07 -8.34 -55.57
CA PRO A 5 -15.04 -8.07 -54.57
C PRO A 5 -15.36 -8.72 -53.22
N LEU A 6 -14.30 -9.24 -52.63
CA LEU A 6 -14.16 -9.79 -51.28
C LEU A 6 -14.10 -8.65 -50.24
N HIS A 7 -14.22 -9.02 -48.96
CA HIS A 7 -14.21 -8.18 -47.75
C HIS A 7 -15.50 -7.37 -47.56
N VAL A 8 -16.33 -7.57 -46.53
CA VAL A 8 -16.00 -7.64 -45.11
C VAL A 8 -17.04 -8.51 -44.41
N ARG A 9 -16.69 -9.76 -44.07
CA ARG A 9 -17.46 -10.56 -43.11
C ARG A 9 -16.56 -10.91 -41.96
N TYR A 10 -16.37 -10.00 -41.01
CA TYR A 10 -15.94 -10.30 -39.64
C TYR A 10 -16.01 -9.01 -38.82
N ALA A 11 -17.21 -8.64 -38.34
CA ALA A 11 -17.40 -7.51 -37.43
C ALA A 11 -18.25 -7.84 -36.18
N TYR A 12 -18.61 -9.10 -35.96
CA TYR A 12 -19.46 -9.49 -34.82
C TYR A 12 -18.96 -10.71 -34.04
N ALA A 13 -17.64 -10.88 -33.92
CA ALA A 13 -17.04 -11.97 -33.14
C ALA A 13 -15.75 -11.56 -32.40
N ARG A 14 -15.66 -10.32 -31.90
CA ARG A 14 -14.53 -9.86 -31.06
C ARG A 14 -14.98 -9.11 -29.78
N VAL A 15 -16.20 -9.37 -29.31
CA VAL A 15 -16.74 -8.70 -28.09
C VAL A 15 -16.93 -9.68 -26.92
N VAL A 16 -16.59 -10.98 -27.03
CA VAL A 16 -16.94 -11.98 -26.00
C VAL A 16 -15.74 -12.79 -25.43
N LEU A 17 -14.48 -12.50 -25.76
CA LEU A 17 -13.34 -13.32 -25.30
C LEU A 17 -12.20 -12.52 -24.62
N ILE A 18 -12.49 -11.66 -23.64
CA ILE A 18 -11.42 -11.07 -22.79
C ILE A 18 -11.67 -11.18 -21.27
N LEU A 19 -12.83 -11.62 -20.77
CA LEU A 19 -13.13 -11.55 -19.33
C LEU A 19 -13.27 -12.90 -18.59
N VAL A 20 -12.56 -13.96 -19.00
CA VAL A 20 -12.52 -15.23 -18.22
C VAL A 20 -11.09 -15.77 -18.03
N GLN A 21 -10.08 -14.90 -17.87
CA GLN A 21 -8.70 -15.38 -17.63
C GLN A 21 -7.86 -14.53 -16.66
N PHE A 22 -8.45 -14.02 -15.57
CA PHE A 22 -7.67 -13.41 -14.48
C PHE A 22 -7.70 -14.21 -13.18
N ALA A 23 -7.89 -15.53 -13.27
CA ALA A 23 -7.55 -16.45 -12.18
C ALA A 23 -6.03 -16.67 -12.19
N GLY A 24 -5.27 -15.72 -11.63
CA GLY A 24 -3.81 -15.82 -11.54
C GLY A 24 -3.04 -14.53 -11.76
N LEU A 25 -3.69 -13.37 -11.91
CA LEU A 25 -2.95 -12.11 -11.82
C LEU A 25 -2.34 -12.01 -10.41
N PRO A 26 -1.05 -11.69 -10.28
CA PRO A 26 -0.47 -11.38 -8.97
C PRO A 26 -1.34 -10.30 -8.33
N PRO A 27 -1.52 -10.32 -6.99
CA PRO A 27 -2.28 -9.27 -6.32
C PRO A 27 -1.75 -7.92 -6.81
N TYR A 28 -2.63 -7.12 -7.41
CA TYR A 28 -2.28 -5.80 -7.96
C TYR A 28 -1.38 -5.09 -6.95
N LYS A 29 -0.14 -4.80 -7.35
CA LYS A 29 0.83 -4.15 -6.47
C LYS A 29 0.24 -2.82 -6.04
N LYS A 30 0.04 -2.61 -4.73
CA LYS A 30 -0.51 -1.36 -4.22
C LYS A 30 0.59 -0.31 -4.16
N TYR A 31 0.38 0.79 -4.86
CA TYR A 31 1.25 1.95 -4.89
C TYR A 31 0.75 2.99 -3.88
N HIS A 32 1.67 3.76 -3.31
CA HIS A 32 1.32 4.92 -2.50
C HIS A 32 2.05 6.16 -2.97
N GLN A 33 1.35 7.28 -2.86
CA GLN A 33 1.90 8.60 -3.10
C GLN A 33 2.80 9.01 -1.94
N CYS A 34 4.05 9.38 -2.23
CA CYS A 34 4.97 9.91 -1.25
C CYS A 34 4.53 11.31 -0.80
N GLY A 35 4.19 11.46 0.47
CA GLY A 35 3.81 12.75 1.07
C GLY A 35 4.99 13.50 1.69
N TRP A 36 6.23 13.17 1.34
CA TRP A 36 7.41 13.86 1.84
C TRP A 36 7.46 15.29 1.30
N ALA A 37 7.67 16.28 2.17
CA ALA A 37 7.67 17.69 1.82
C ALA A 37 9.00 18.34 2.19
N ALA A 38 9.66 18.99 1.22
CA ALA A 38 10.85 19.77 1.45
C ALA A 38 10.68 21.16 0.81
N LEU A 39 10.91 22.22 1.59
CA LEU A 39 10.95 23.61 1.11
C LEU A 39 9.74 23.96 0.21
N ASN A 40 8.53 23.66 0.69
CA ASN A 40 7.25 23.89 0.00
C ASN A 40 6.97 23.03 -1.24
N ASN A 41 7.78 22.00 -1.51
CA ASN A 41 7.50 21.00 -2.55
C ASN A 41 7.21 19.63 -1.94
N VAL A 42 6.11 19.02 -2.36
CA VAL A 42 5.72 17.66 -1.97
C VAL A 42 6.20 16.68 -3.06
N CYS A 43 6.83 15.58 -2.66
CA CYS A 43 7.41 14.58 -3.56
C CYS A 43 6.39 13.98 -4.54
N GLY A 44 5.26 13.48 -4.03
CA GLY A 44 4.13 13.00 -4.85
C GLY A 44 4.38 11.75 -5.69
N VAL A 45 5.59 11.18 -5.69
CA VAL A 45 5.92 9.99 -6.48
C VAL A 45 5.11 8.78 -6.01
N LEU A 46 4.57 8.01 -6.96
CA LEU A 46 3.92 6.73 -6.69
C LEU A 46 4.97 5.63 -6.53
N VAL A 47 4.99 5.00 -5.37
CA VAL A 47 5.98 3.98 -5.02
C VAL A 47 5.28 2.72 -4.54
N PRO A 48 5.71 1.51 -4.95
CA PRO A 48 5.22 0.26 -4.37
C PRO A 48 5.46 0.23 -2.85
N GLY A 49 4.47 -0.19 -2.06
CA GLY A 49 4.59 -0.20 -0.58
C GLY A 49 5.82 -0.96 -0.06
N GLU A 50 6.20 -2.05 -0.73
CA GLU A 50 7.41 -2.84 -0.41
C GLU A 50 8.74 -2.14 -0.72
N SER A 51 8.72 -1.14 -1.59
CA SER A 51 9.91 -0.39 -2.07
C SER A 51 10.05 0.98 -1.39
N PHE A 52 9.16 1.35 -0.47
CA PHE A 52 9.16 2.69 0.14
C PHE A 52 10.45 3.00 0.91
N SER A 53 11.01 2.03 1.64
CA SER A 53 12.27 2.25 2.38
C SER A 53 13.42 2.63 1.45
N VAL A 54 13.47 2.02 0.26
CA VAL A 54 14.50 2.34 -0.76
C VAL A 54 14.25 3.73 -1.32
N HIS A 55 13.01 4.05 -1.69
CA HIS A 55 12.64 5.38 -2.17
C HIS A 55 12.99 6.49 -1.18
N LEU A 56 12.67 6.33 0.11
CA LEU A 56 13.00 7.32 1.14
C LEU A 56 14.51 7.53 1.27
N GLY A 57 15.28 6.46 1.14
CA GLY A 57 16.72 6.54 1.05
C GLY A 57 17.15 7.39 -0.15
N GLU A 58 16.84 6.93 -1.36
CA GLU A 58 17.38 7.49 -2.61
C GLU A 58 16.87 8.90 -2.89
N ALA A 59 15.60 9.17 -2.64
CA ALA A 59 14.97 10.45 -2.95
C ALA A 59 15.08 11.48 -1.82
N HIS A 60 15.20 11.04 -0.56
CA HIS A 60 15.10 11.91 0.61
C HIS A 60 16.27 11.77 1.60
N GLY A 61 17.30 11.02 1.24
CA GLY A 61 18.51 10.89 2.04
C GLY A 61 18.29 10.14 3.37
N VAL A 62 17.20 9.38 3.48
CA VAL A 62 16.87 8.56 4.66
C VAL A 62 17.68 7.25 4.62
N PHE A 63 19.02 7.37 4.56
CA PHE A 63 19.97 6.26 4.62
C PHE A 63 20.85 6.34 5.87
N GLY A 64 21.23 5.18 6.40
CA GLY A 64 22.18 5.08 7.51
C GLY A 64 21.51 4.86 8.88
N ASN A 65 22.34 4.48 9.85
CA ASN A 65 21.94 4.13 11.22
C ASN A 65 22.46 5.14 12.24
N ASP A 66 22.60 6.40 11.83
CA ASP A 66 23.03 7.45 12.74
C ASP A 66 21.99 7.64 13.83
N LYS A 67 22.45 7.76 15.07
CA LYS A 67 21.60 8.12 16.23
C LYS A 67 21.25 9.61 16.25
N LEU A 68 21.52 10.32 15.16
CA LEU A 68 21.14 11.71 15.01
C LEU A 68 19.61 11.80 14.93
N GLU A 69 19.06 12.79 15.63
CA GLU A 69 17.64 13.10 15.55
C GLU A 69 17.27 13.46 14.12
N PHE A 70 16.33 12.72 13.56
CA PHE A 70 15.82 12.91 12.22
C PHE A 70 14.33 13.24 12.31
N LYS A 71 13.95 14.39 11.74
CA LYS A 71 12.56 14.82 11.68
C LYS A 71 11.87 14.14 10.49
N CYS A 72 10.68 13.61 10.66
CA CYS A 72 9.84 13.20 9.54
C CYS A 72 9.29 14.43 8.83
N GLN A 73 9.61 14.61 7.55
CA GLN A 73 9.10 15.71 6.73
C GLN A 73 7.85 15.33 5.92
N TRP A 74 7.13 14.27 6.31
CA TRP A 74 5.81 14.03 5.74
C TRP A 74 4.87 15.20 6.07
N VAL A 75 4.00 15.55 5.13
CA VAL A 75 2.96 16.58 5.31
C VAL A 75 2.20 16.31 6.63
N GLU A 76 2.11 17.33 7.47
CA GLU A 76 1.42 17.27 8.78
C GLU A 76 1.97 16.26 9.81
N CYS A 77 3.21 15.78 9.67
CA CYS A 77 3.81 14.84 10.64
C CYS A 77 4.79 15.50 11.62
N GLY A 78 5.99 15.86 11.15
CA GLY A 78 7.00 16.54 11.97
C GLY A 78 7.61 15.73 13.14
N LEU A 79 7.28 14.44 13.29
CA LEU A 79 7.78 13.63 14.41
C LEU A 79 9.30 13.45 14.35
N GLN A 80 9.98 13.57 15.49
CA GLN A 80 11.42 13.33 15.61
C GLN A 80 11.68 11.88 16.05
N MET A 81 12.67 11.24 15.42
CA MET A 81 13.11 9.88 15.74
C MET A 81 14.51 9.63 15.21
N ASN A 82 15.13 8.51 15.57
CA ASN A 82 16.37 8.07 14.94
C ASN A 82 16.15 7.81 13.45
N LYS A 83 17.16 8.11 12.63
CA LYS A 83 17.09 7.95 11.17
C LYS A 83 16.68 6.53 10.73
N GLU A 84 17.21 5.50 11.40
CA GLU A 84 16.87 4.09 11.17
C GLU A 84 15.38 3.76 11.38
N SER A 85 14.67 4.55 12.19
CA SER A 85 13.26 4.33 12.51
C SER A 85 12.30 4.99 11.51
N VAL A 86 12.79 5.91 10.68
CA VAL A 86 11.95 6.71 9.77
C VAL A 86 11.22 5.85 8.75
N GLY A 87 11.90 4.90 8.09
CA GLY A 87 11.25 4.02 7.11
C GLY A 87 10.12 3.19 7.72
N ARG A 88 10.34 2.68 8.94
CA ARG A 88 9.30 1.96 9.71
C ARG A 88 8.15 2.88 10.10
N HIS A 89 8.44 4.08 10.60
CA HIS A 89 7.43 5.06 10.92
C HIS A 89 6.56 5.41 9.71
N VAL A 90 7.16 5.68 8.55
CA VAL A 90 6.41 6.01 7.33
C VAL A 90 5.48 4.88 6.91
N THR A 91 5.99 3.65 6.89
CA THR A 91 5.20 2.47 6.51
C THR A 91 4.04 2.20 7.49
N GLU A 92 4.27 2.34 8.80
CA GLU A 92 3.24 2.12 9.84
C GLU A 92 2.21 3.26 9.91
N THR A 93 2.66 4.52 9.84
CA THR A 93 1.84 5.71 10.13
C THR A 93 1.20 6.30 8.87
N HIS A 94 1.95 6.44 7.77
CA HIS A 94 1.46 7.14 6.58
C HIS A 94 0.91 6.20 5.52
N LEU A 95 1.49 5.00 5.40
CA LEU A 95 1.02 4.01 4.43
C LEU A 95 -0.03 3.05 5.02
N SER A 96 -0.21 3.07 6.34
CA SER A 96 -1.06 2.12 7.08
C SER A 96 -0.79 0.67 6.68
N TYR A 97 0.49 0.34 6.48
CA TYR A 97 0.92 -0.98 6.04
C TYR A 97 0.77 -1.98 7.18
N ARG A 98 0.15 -3.12 6.89
CA ARG A 98 -0.23 -4.15 7.87
C ARG A 98 0.09 -5.53 7.34
N TYR A 99 0.33 -6.46 8.25
CA TYR A 99 0.73 -7.83 7.95
C TYR A 99 -0.34 -8.77 8.51
N PRO A 100 -1.36 -9.13 7.71
CA PRO A 100 -2.35 -10.11 8.09
C PRO A 100 -1.71 -11.50 8.16
N CYS A 101 -2.15 -12.32 9.09
CA CYS A 101 -1.86 -13.75 9.07
C CYS A 101 -2.79 -14.42 8.07
N THR A 102 -2.25 -15.15 7.10
CA THR A 102 -3.04 -15.92 6.13
C THR A 102 -3.80 -17.09 6.77
N TYR A 103 -3.36 -17.56 7.93
CA TYR A 103 -3.93 -18.74 8.59
C TYR A 103 -5.09 -18.43 9.53
N CYS A 104 -5.11 -17.25 10.14
CA CYS A 104 -6.15 -16.86 11.10
C CYS A 104 -6.72 -15.45 10.90
N GLY A 105 -6.20 -14.68 9.94
CA GLY A 105 -6.65 -13.32 9.66
C GLY A 105 -6.21 -12.26 10.67
N GLU A 106 -5.55 -12.63 11.78
CA GLU A 106 -5.02 -11.65 12.74
C GLU A 106 -4.07 -10.66 12.05
N VAL A 107 -4.23 -9.37 12.33
CA VAL A 107 -3.50 -8.31 11.63
C VAL A 107 -2.47 -7.66 12.52
N PHE A 108 -1.23 -7.66 12.04
CA PHE A 108 -0.08 -7.13 12.75
C PHE A 108 0.39 -5.82 12.11
N SER A 109 0.96 -4.92 12.91
CA SER A 109 1.62 -3.71 12.39
C SER A 109 3.00 -4.00 11.80
N ARG A 110 3.62 -5.16 12.12
CA ARG A 110 4.99 -5.48 11.72
C ARG A 110 5.14 -6.92 11.26
N LYS A 111 6.09 -7.13 10.34
CA LYS A 111 6.45 -8.46 9.84
C LYS A 111 7.03 -9.37 10.94
N ASN A 112 7.87 -8.83 11.83
CA ASN A 112 8.47 -9.62 12.89
C ASN A 112 7.45 -10.10 13.95
N THR A 113 6.44 -9.28 14.25
CA THR A 113 5.37 -9.67 15.18
C THR A 113 4.45 -10.72 14.57
N LEU A 114 4.12 -10.60 13.28
CA LEU A 114 3.45 -11.67 12.54
C LEU A 114 4.27 -12.98 12.57
N ASN A 115 5.56 -12.94 12.24
CA ASN A 115 6.41 -14.13 12.24
C ASN A 115 6.42 -14.83 13.60
N ARG A 116 6.49 -14.04 14.69
CA ARG A 116 6.39 -14.59 16.06
C ARG A 116 5.01 -15.17 16.35
N HIS A 117 3.94 -14.53 15.89
CA HIS A 117 2.59 -15.05 15.99
C HIS A 117 2.48 -16.42 15.29
N VAL A 118 2.91 -16.53 14.03
CA VAL A 118 2.85 -17.78 13.25
C VAL A 118 3.61 -18.90 13.96
N ARG A 119 4.82 -18.62 14.48
CA ARG A 119 5.59 -19.62 15.24
C ARG A 119 4.86 -20.14 16.49
N LYS A 120 4.07 -19.30 17.16
CA LYS A 120 3.40 -19.64 18.42
C LYS A 120 2.02 -20.26 18.21
N LYS A 121 1.28 -19.78 17.22
CA LYS A 121 -0.13 -20.14 16.97
C LYS A 121 -0.31 -21.12 15.81
N HIS A 122 0.67 -21.19 14.92
CA HIS A 122 0.68 -22.04 13.72
C HIS A 122 2.01 -22.80 13.60
N PRO A 123 2.40 -23.62 14.60
CA PRO A 123 3.72 -24.24 14.68
C PRO A 123 4.00 -25.28 13.57
N THR A 124 2.97 -25.76 12.89
CA THR A 124 3.06 -26.69 11.77
C THR A 124 3.43 -26.01 10.46
N ILE A 125 3.47 -24.66 10.42
CA ILE A 125 3.77 -23.90 9.22
C ILE A 125 5.28 -23.63 9.10
N PRO A 126 5.90 -23.96 7.95
CA PRO A 126 7.31 -23.69 7.70
C PRO A 126 7.64 -22.18 7.67
N ARG A 127 8.85 -21.83 8.11
CA ARG A 127 9.35 -20.44 8.18
C ARG A 127 9.28 -19.67 6.85
N SER A 128 9.37 -20.38 5.73
CA SER A 128 9.30 -19.81 4.37
C SER A 128 7.90 -19.34 3.98
N GLU A 129 6.85 -19.87 4.59
CA GLU A 129 5.44 -19.66 4.20
C GLU A 129 4.68 -18.73 5.17
N ALA A 130 5.35 -18.28 6.23
CA ALA A 130 4.81 -17.27 7.15
C ALA A 130 4.81 -15.84 6.55
N VAL A 131 5.42 -15.65 5.38
CA VAL A 131 5.60 -14.34 4.76
C VAL A 131 4.33 -13.93 4.03
N THR A 132 3.51 -13.12 4.69
CA THR A 132 2.49 -12.37 3.98
C THR A 132 3.10 -11.10 3.40
N HIS A 133 2.74 -10.81 2.16
CA HIS A 133 2.92 -9.48 1.58
C HIS A 133 2.08 -8.53 2.43
N GLY A 134 2.68 -7.46 2.94
CA GLY A 134 1.91 -6.51 3.73
C GLY A 134 0.82 -5.89 2.85
N ILE A 135 -0.33 -5.66 3.46
CA ILE A 135 -1.47 -5.02 2.84
C ILE A 135 -1.67 -3.66 3.48
N CYS A 136 -2.18 -2.73 2.69
CA CYS A 136 -2.46 -1.39 3.15
C CYS A 136 -3.93 -1.33 3.48
N ARG A 137 -4.26 -1.17 4.76
CA ARG A 137 -5.65 -0.92 5.16
C ARG A 137 -6.01 0.51 4.75
N GLU A 138 -7.24 0.70 4.29
CA GLU A 138 -7.86 2.03 4.27
C GLU A 138 -7.66 2.65 5.67
N PRO A 139 -7.37 3.97 5.77
CA PRO A 139 -7.30 4.62 7.07
C PRO A 139 -8.61 4.31 7.81
N VAL A 140 -8.50 3.71 9.00
CA VAL A 140 -9.66 3.57 9.88
C VAL A 140 -10.13 5.01 10.13
N PRO A 141 -11.39 5.38 9.86
CA PRO A 141 -11.88 6.69 10.20
C PRO A 141 -11.73 6.83 11.72
N THR A 142 -10.70 7.55 12.15
CA THR A 142 -10.55 7.95 13.53
C THR A 142 -11.68 8.92 13.78
N ASN A 143 -12.71 8.42 14.47
CA ASN A 143 -13.80 9.22 15.01
C ASN A 143 -13.18 10.40 15.78
N ILE A 144 -13.05 11.56 15.13
CA ILE A 144 -12.91 12.84 15.81
C ILE A 144 -14.31 13.14 16.31
N GLY A 145 -14.50 12.95 17.61
CA GLY A 145 -15.78 13.14 18.26
C GLY A 145 -16.31 14.56 18.10
N VAL A 146 -17.63 14.57 17.88
CA VAL A 146 -18.64 15.51 18.37
C VAL A 146 -18.65 16.94 17.83
N GLY A 147 -19.77 17.24 17.15
CA GLY A 147 -20.22 18.57 16.77
C GLY A 147 -21.37 18.51 15.78
N GLU A 148 -22.57 18.12 16.24
CA GLU A 148 -23.86 18.40 15.58
C GLU A 148 -23.88 19.86 15.06
N ILE A 149 -24.51 20.16 13.92
CA ILE A 149 -25.91 20.55 13.89
C ILE A 149 -26.53 20.21 12.52
N LEU A 150 -27.64 19.48 12.59
CA LEU A 150 -28.66 19.36 11.56
C LEU A 150 -29.22 20.75 11.21
N GLN A 151 -29.31 21.07 9.92
CA GLN A 151 -30.40 21.89 9.37
C GLN A 151 -30.44 21.75 7.85
N ALA A 152 -31.21 20.77 7.38
CA ALA A 152 -31.85 20.84 6.07
C ALA A 152 -33.30 21.25 6.31
N SER A 153 -33.57 22.53 6.14
CA SER A 153 -34.92 23.06 5.98
C SER A 153 -35.22 23.04 4.48
N ASN A 154 -36.19 22.25 4.05
CA ASN A 154 -36.83 22.41 2.74
C ASN A 154 -38.35 22.37 2.96
N PRO A 155 -39.07 23.29 2.32
CA PRO A 155 -40.07 22.86 1.34
C PRO A 155 -39.53 22.97 -0.08
#